data_AF-I6US11-F1
#
_entry.id   AF-I6US11-F1
#
_cell.length_a   1.000
_cell.length_b   1.000
_cell.length_c   1.000
_cell.angle_alpha   90.00
_cell.angle_beta   90.00
_cell.angle_gamma   90.00
#
_symmetry.space_group_name_H-M   'P 1'
#
loop_
_entity.id
_entity.type
_entity.pdbx_description
1 polymer ?
#
loop_
_entity_poly.entity_id
_entity_poly.type
_entity_poly.pdbx_seq_one_letter_code
_entity_poly.pdbx_strand_id
1 'polypeptide(L)'
;MLLTNHAKERIAKRLAKKRKIYKIYSTLFSFLKNSIRIEVEDTILFTDGNKTLVATKLDGELLDLGDIVKRVKDIEESYECVFWDKKIAKITKPIKFLQEIPPGKYYFYINKEKKVLYIGTHEPLLALTFRPAKRWERALFYFS
;
A
#
# COMPACT_ATOMS: atom_id res chain seq x y z
N MET A 1 -2.59 0.89 0.17
CA MET A 1 -1.34 1.28 0.86
C MET A 1 -0.14 1.17 -0.07
N LEU A 2 0.73 2.18 -0.02
CA LEU A 2 2.06 2.20 -0.62
C LEU A 2 3.13 1.89 0.44
N LEU A 3 4.31 1.46 0.00
CA LEU A 3 5.43 1.13 0.89
C LEU A 3 6.59 2.11 0.70
N THR A 4 7.16 2.63 1.79
CA THR A 4 8.48 3.29 1.73
C THR A 4 9.57 2.26 1.40
N ASN A 5 10.74 2.74 0.95
CA ASN A 5 11.92 1.87 0.75
C ASN A 5 12.27 1.11 2.03
N HIS A 6 12.24 1.80 3.17
CA HIS A 6 12.48 1.16 4.46
C HIS A 6 11.46 0.05 4.74
N ALA A 7 10.16 0.30 4.58
CA ALA A 7 9.15 -0.74 4.77
C ALA A 7 9.35 -1.95 3.81
N LYS A 8 9.64 -1.70 2.53
CA LYS A 8 9.94 -2.75 1.53
C LYS A 8 11.11 -3.62 1.98
N GLU A 9 12.21 -3.01 2.42
CA GLU A 9 13.39 -3.74 2.92
C GLU A 9 13.06 -4.60 4.14
N ARG A 10 12.30 -4.05 5.10
CA ARG A 10 11.92 -4.80 6.31
C ARG A 10 11.01 -5.97 5.99
N ILE A 11 10.04 -5.81 5.09
CA ILE A 11 9.16 -6.88 4.62
C ILE A 11 9.96 -7.92 3.83
N ALA A 12 10.83 -7.48 2.93
CA ALA A 12 11.68 -8.38 2.15
C ALA A 12 12.60 -9.23 3.04
N LYS A 13 13.24 -8.61 4.04
CA LYS A 13 14.13 -9.29 4.99
C LYS A 13 13.41 -10.28 5.89
N ARG A 14 12.20 -9.94 6.35
CA ARG A 14 11.54 -10.67 7.44
C ARG A 14 10.46 -11.65 6.99
N LEU A 15 9.83 -11.39 5.85
CA LEU A 15 8.69 -12.18 5.39
C LEU A 15 8.92 -12.78 4.00
N ALA A 16 9.29 -11.97 3.01
CA ALA A 16 9.27 -12.43 1.61
C ALA A 16 10.50 -13.28 1.21
N LYS A 17 11.65 -13.12 1.90
CA LYS A 17 12.97 -13.70 1.54
C LYS A 17 13.40 -13.45 0.08
N LYS A 18 12.70 -12.54 -0.64
CA LYS A 18 12.87 -12.18 -2.05
C LYS A 18 12.55 -10.70 -2.22
N ARG A 19 13.27 -10.01 -3.13
CA ARG A 19 13.19 -8.55 -3.33
C ARG A 19 12.23 -8.10 -4.45
N LYS A 20 11.55 -9.03 -5.14
CA LYS A 20 10.62 -8.68 -6.24
C LYS A 20 9.38 -7.96 -5.69
N ILE A 21 9.00 -6.83 -6.30
CA ILE A 21 7.93 -5.95 -5.80
C ILE A 21 6.60 -6.66 -5.58
N TYR A 22 6.15 -7.45 -6.57
CA TYR A 22 4.93 -8.26 -6.47
C TYR A 22 4.96 -9.20 -5.25
N LYS A 23 6.13 -9.79 -4.94
CA LYS A 23 6.26 -10.68 -3.78
C LYS A 23 6.19 -9.90 -2.46
N ILE A 24 6.80 -8.71 -2.41
CA ILE A 24 6.71 -7.84 -1.23
C ILE A 24 5.24 -7.47 -0.96
N TYR A 25 4.51 -7.03 -1.98
CA TYR A 25 3.09 -6.69 -1.85
C TYR A 25 2.20 -7.90 -1.56
N SER A 26 2.40 -9.03 -2.25
CA SER A 26 1.70 -10.29 -1.94
C SER A 26 1.89 -10.70 -0.47
N THR A 27 3.12 -10.58 0.03
CA THR A 27 3.44 -10.85 1.43
C THR A 27 2.77 -9.87 2.39
N LEU A 28 2.76 -8.57 2.05
CA LEU A 28 2.03 -7.55 2.78
C LEU A 28 0.54 -7.88 2.85
N PHE A 29 -0.09 -8.25 1.73
CA PHE A 29 -1.52 -8.57 1.69
C PHE A 29 -1.86 -9.79 2.57
N SER A 30 -0.99 -10.80 2.60
CA SER A 30 -1.14 -11.95 3.49
C SER A 30 -1.01 -11.56 4.96
N PHE A 31 -0.05 -10.69 5.30
CA PHE A 31 0.08 -10.14 6.65
C PHE A 31 -1.19 -9.37 7.06
N LEU A 32 -1.68 -8.49 6.20
CA LEU A 32 -2.85 -7.66 6.51
C LEU A 32 -4.14 -8.46 6.73
N LYS A 33 -4.28 -9.64 6.09
CA LYS A 33 -5.44 -10.51 6.27
C LYS A 33 -5.59 -11.02 7.71
N ASN A 34 -4.47 -11.18 8.41
CA ASN A 34 -4.42 -11.71 9.77
C ASN A 34 -4.10 -10.62 10.81
N SER A 35 -4.15 -9.35 10.41
CA SER A 35 -3.81 -8.24 11.28
C SER A 35 -5.06 -7.48 11.73
N ILE A 36 -5.03 -6.98 12.96
CA ILE A 36 -5.98 -5.94 13.38
C ILE A 36 -5.47 -4.56 13.00
N ARG A 37 -6.40 -3.63 12.77
CA ARG A 37 -6.11 -2.21 12.57
C ARG A 37 -6.28 -1.48 13.91
N ILE A 38 -5.27 -0.71 14.29
CA ILE A 38 -5.30 0.16 15.48
C ILE A 38 -4.99 1.58 15.00
N GLU A 39 -5.83 2.54 15.35
CA GLU A 39 -5.60 3.96 15.07
C GLU A 39 -5.08 4.64 16.34
N VAL A 40 -3.94 5.31 16.24
CA VAL A 40 -3.32 6.06 17.33
C VAL A 40 -2.90 7.41 16.77
N GLU A 41 -3.66 8.45 17.11
CA GLU A 41 -3.48 9.80 16.57
C GLU A 41 -3.43 9.76 15.02
N ASP A 42 -2.36 10.26 14.42
CA ASP A 42 -2.16 10.29 12.96
C ASP A 42 -1.48 9.02 12.41
N THR A 43 -1.28 8.01 13.26
CA THR A 43 -0.61 6.76 12.92
C THR A 43 -1.60 5.60 12.91
N ILE A 44 -1.53 4.80 11.84
CA ILE A 44 -2.31 3.57 11.70
C ILE A 44 -1.36 2.40 11.83
N LEU A 45 -1.66 1.50 12.77
CA LEU A 45 -0.92 0.27 12.99
C LEU A 45 -1.72 -0.92 12.49
N PHE A 46 -1.04 -1.83 11.82
CA PHE A 46 -1.55 -3.16 11.53
C PHE A 46 -0.68 -4.17 12.24
N THR A 47 -1.27 -5.00 13.11
CA THR A 47 -0.51 -6.00 13.88
C THR A 47 -1.17 -7.37 13.86
N ASP A 48 -0.35 -8.42 13.72
CA ASP A 48 -0.74 -9.84 13.83
C ASP A 48 -0.32 -10.44 15.20
N GLY A 49 -0.04 -9.58 16.19
CA GLY A 49 0.48 -9.98 17.50
C GLY A 49 1.98 -10.30 17.52
N ASN A 50 2.64 -10.47 16.37
CA ASN A 50 4.08 -10.75 16.29
C ASN A 50 4.85 -9.60 15.65
N LYS A 51 4.29 -9.02 14.59
CA LYS A 51 4.83 -7.91 13.83
C LYS A 51 3.80 -6.80 13.75
N THR A 52 4.30 -5.61 13.47
CA THR A 52 3.50 -4.39 13.28
C THR A 52 4.01 -3.66 12.05
N LEU A 53 3.08 -3.37 11.16
CA LEU A 53 3.25 -2.41 10.09
C LEU A 53 2.76 -1.05 10.58
N VAL A 54 3.62 -0.06 10.50
CA VAL A 54 3.31 1.32 10.88
C VAL A 54 3.05 2.10 9.60
N ALA A 55 1.89 2.75 9.51
CA ALA A 55 1.49 3.54 8.37
C ALA A 55 0.94 4.90 8.80
N THR A 56 0.92 5.84 7.86
CA THR A 56 0.23 7.12 8.00
C THR A 56 -0.71 7.32 6.80
N LYS A 57 -1.67 8.23 6.92
CA LYS A 57 -2.56 8.60 5.83
C LYS A 57 -1.78 9.38 4.77
N LEU A 58 -2.19 9.22 3.52
CA LEU A 58 -1.76 10.08 2.42
C LEU A 58 -2.97 10.88 1.95
N ASP A 59 -2.72 12.09 1.48
CA ASP A 59 -3.75 12.92 0.85
C ASP A 59 -4.10 12.34 -0.52
N GLY A 60 -5.10 11.48 -0.54
CA GLY A 60 -5.68 10.91 -1.76
C GLY A 60 -6.86 11.73 -2.23
N GLU A 61 -7.02 11.84 -3.54
CA GLU A 61 -8.18 12.48 -4.15
C GLU A 61 -9.15 11.42 -4.68
N LEU A 62 -10.44 11.55 -4.36
CA LEU A 62 -11.48 10.67 -4.90
C LEU A 62 -11.85 11.13 -6.32
N LEU A 63 -11.54 10.30 -7.32
CA LEU A 63 -11.72 10.62 -8.74
C LEU A 63 -12.40 9.49 -9.48
N ASP A 64 -13.14 9.84 -10.53
CA ASP A 64 -13.60 8.87 -11.53
C ASP A 64 -12.41 8.36 -12.36
N LEU A 65 -12.46 7.09 -12.79
CA LEU A 65 -11.39 6.47 -13.57
C LEU A 65 -11.00 7.29 -14.81
N GLY A 66 -11.97 7.93 -15.48
CA GLY A 66 -11.71 8.80 -16.63
C GLY A 66 -10.81 10.00 -16.30
N ASP A 67 -10.96 10.60 -15.11
CA ASP A 67 -10.11 11.71 -14.69
C ASP A 67 -8.74 11.24 -14.23
N ILE A 68 -8.65 10.05 -13.63
CA ILE A 68 -7.37 9.39 -13.35
C ILE A 68 -6.60 9.14 -14.64
N VAL A 69 -7.26 8.64 -15.69
CA VAL A 69 -6.66 8.44 -17.03
C VAL A 69 -6.08 9.75 -17.57
N LYS A 70 -6.84 10.84 -17.52
CA LYS A 70 -6.36 12.16 -17.97
C LYS A 70 -5.11 12.62 -17.22
N ARG A 71 -5.01 12.37 -15.91
CA ARG A 71 -3.87 12.77 -15.08
C ARG A 71 -2.58 12.02 -15.40
N VAL A 72 -2.69 10.78 -15.87
CA VAL A 72 -1.52 9.92 -16.12
C VAL A 72 -1.22 9.70 -17.61
N LYS A 73 -2.01 10.30 -18.50
CA LYS A 73 -1.94 10.06 -19.96
C LYS A 73 -0.55 10.34 -20.55
N ASP A 74 0.15 11.37 -20.05
CA ASP A 74 1.44 11.83 -20.58
C ASP A 74 2.64 11.19 -19.85
N ILE A 75 2.39 10.22 -18.96
CA ILE A 75 3.44 9.56 -18.19
C ILE A 75 3.97 8.36 -18.96
N GLU A 76 5.11 8.55 -19.62
CA GLU A 76 5.79 7.51 -20.40
C GLU A 76 6.69 6.60 -19.54
N GLU A 77 7.07 7.05 -18.35
CA GLU A 77 7.95 6.31 -17.45
C GLU A 77 7.22 5.19 -16.69
N SER A 78 7.98 4.19 -16.23
CA SER A 78 7.43 3.12 -15.39
C SER A 78 7.33 3.56 -13.93
N TYR A 79 6.17 3.30 -13.32
CA TYR A 79 5.84 3.58 -11.93
C TYR A 79 5.57 2.28 -11.20
N GLU A 80 5.83 2.26 -9.89
CA GLU A 80 5.24 1.27 -9.01
C GLU A 80 3.75 1.60 -8.84
N CYS A 81 2.91 0.83 -9.53
CA CYS A 81 1.47 1.00 -9.55
C CYS A 81 0.82 -0.04 -8.65
N VAL A 82 -0.07 0.43 -7.77
CA VAL A 82 -0.81 -0.41 -6.81
C VAL A 82 -2.31 -0.18 -6.98
N PHE A 83 -3.04 -1.26 -7.22
CA PHE A 83 -4.51 -1.29 -7.20
C PHE A 83 -4.95 -2.13 -6.00
N TRP A 84 -5.48 -1.45 -4.99
CA TRP A 84 -5.71 -2.05 -3.68
C TRP A 84 -6.78 -3.13 -3.69
N ASP A 85 -7.89 -2.86 -4.39
CA ASP A 85 -9.11 -3.66 -4.28
C ASP A 85 -8.90 -5.09 -4.82
N LYS A 86 -8.12 -5.23 -5.91
CA LYS A 86 -7.70 -6.53 -6.46
C LYS A 86 -6.33 -7.00 -5.96
N LYS A 87 -5.70 -6.28 -5.02
CA LYS A 87 -4.38 -6.63 -4.47
C LYS A 87 -3.31 -6.80 -5.55
N ILE A 88 -3.28 -5.88 -6.51
CA ILE A 88 -2.33 -5.90 -7.64
C ILE A 88 -1.26 -4.86 -7.39
N ALA A 89 0.01 -5.23 -7.55
CA ALA A 89 1.13 -4.31 -7.51
C ALA A 89 2.22 -4.71 -8.50
N LYS A 90 2.66 -3.76 -9.33
CA LYS A 90 3.71 -4.00 -10.35
C LYS A 90 4.38 -2.71 -10.80
N ILE A 91 5.55 -2.85 -11.41
CA ILE A 91 6.25 -1.74 -12.06
C ILE A 91 5.83 -1.74 -13.53
N THR A 92 5.12 -0.71 -13.96
CA THR A 92 4.64 -0.56 -15.34
C THR A 92 4.25 0.89 -15.63
N LYS A 93 3.93 1.22 -16.89
CA LYS A 93 3.40 2.55 -17.23
C LYS A 93 2.01 2.73 -16.60
N PRO A 94 1.73 3.85 -15.93
CA PRO A 94 0.42 4.14 -15.35
C PRO A 94 -0.75 3.88 -16.31
N ILE A 95 -0.67 4.36 -17.55
CA ILE A 95 -1.75 4.19 -18.54
C ILE A 95 -2.06 2.72 -18.83
N LYS A 96 -1.03 1.87 -18.90
CA LYS A 96 -1.17 0.42 -19.10
C LYS A 96 -1.76 -0.23 -17.86
N PHE A 97 -1.39 0.25 -16.68
CA PHE A 97 -1.93 -0.25 -15.41
C PHE A 97 -3.45 -0.01 -15.29
N LEU A 98 -3.93 1.16 -15.73
CA LEU A 98 -5.35 1.52 -15.65
C LEU A 98 -6.26 0.61 -16.48
N GLN A 99 -5.75 -0.05 -17.51
CA GLN A 99 -6.53 -1.00 -18.34
C GLN A 99 -7.06 -2.19 -17.55
N GLU A 100 -6.48 -2.49 -16.38
CA GLU A 100 -6.89 -3.60 -15.51
C GLU A 100 -7.90 -3.19 -14.42
N ILE A 101 -8.18 -1.88 -14.32
CA ILE A 101 -9.03 -1.30 -13.30
C ILE A 101 -10.44 -1.14 -13.89
N PRO A 102 -11.48 -1.72 -13.25
CA PRO A 102 -12.84 -1.57 -13.72
C PRO A 102 -13.30 -0.11 -13.58
N PRO A 103 -14.28 0.35 -14.38
CA PRO A 103 -14.88 1.67 -14.22
C PRO A 103 -15.39 1.90 -12.79
N GLY A 104 -15.23 3.11 -12.27
CA GLY A 104 -15.67 3.47 -10.92
C GLY A 104 -14.97 4.71 -10.38
N LYS A 105 -15.30 5.05 -9.13
CA LYS A 105 -14.64 6.09 -8.33
C LYS A 105 -13.62 5.47 -7.41
N TYR A 106 -12.42 6.03 -7.39
CA TYR A 106 -11.31 5.53 -6.60
C TYR A 106 -10.55 6.68 -5.96
N TYR A 107 -10.06 6.44 -4.75
CA TYR A 107 -8.99 7.26 -4.20
C TYR A 107 -7.74 7.07 -5.04
N PHE A 108 -7.20 8.18 -5.51
CA PHE A 108 -6.03 8.29 -6.35
C PHE A 108 -4.93 9.04 -5.61
N TYR A 109 -3.72 8.50 -5.66
CA TYR A 109 -2.52 9.18 -5.21
C TYR A 109 -1.39 8.91 -6.19
N ILE A 110 -0.62 9.94 -6.52
CA ILE A 110 0.57 9.82 -7.35
C ILE A 110 1.69 10.68 -6.78
N ASN A 111 2.90 10.14 -6.76
CA ASN A 111 4.09 10.91 -6.49
C ASN A 111 5.08 10.72 -7.63
N LYS A 112 5.32 11.80 -8.39
CA LYS A 112 6.15 11.78 -9.59
C LYS A 112 7.64 11.57 -9.28
N GLU A 113 8.13 12.16 -8.20
CA GLU A 113 9.53 12.03 -7.76
C GLU A 113 9.86 10.58 -7.36
N LYS A 114 8.97 9.98 -6.56
CA LYS A 114 9.12 8.60 -6.07
C LYS A 114 8.66 7.55 -7.08
N LYS A 115 8.06 7.98 -8.20
CA LYS A 115 7.48 7.13 -9.26
C LYS A 115 6.54 6.06 -8.70
N VAL A 116 5.62 6.47 -7.82
CA VAL A 116 4.60 5.60 -7.20
C VAL A 116 3.19 6.09 -7.52
N LEU A 117 2.28 5.13 -7.71
CA LEU A 117 0.86 5.38 -7.99
C LEU A 117 0.01 4.41 -7.18
N TYR A 118 -1.04 4.94 -6.56
CA TYR A 118 -2.04 4.18 -5.82
C TYR A 118 -3.44 4.46 -6.35
N ILE A 119 -4.23 3.39 -6.48
CA ILE A 119 -5.66 3.43 -6.78
C ILE A 119 -6.37 2.43 -5.86
N GLY A 120 -7.52 2.80 -5.32
CA GLY A 120 -8.38 1.88 -4.57
C GLY A 120 -9.64 2.55 -4.04
N THR A 121 -10.60 1.76 -3.60
CA THR A 121 -11.84 2.25 -2.96
C THR A 121 -11.62 2.83 -1.56
N HIS A 122 -10.45 2.57 -0.97
CA HIS A 122 -10.08 3.05 0.36
C HIS A 122 -8.95 4.09 0.27
N GLU A 123 -8.93 5.01 1.23
CA GLU A 123 -7.90 6.05 1.33
C GLU A 123 -6.47 5.47 1.27
N PRO A 124 -5.54 6.16 0.57
CA PRO A 124 -4.16 5.72 0.48
C PRO A 124 -3.48 5.86 1.84
N LEU A 125 -2.75 4.82 2.20
CA LEU A 125 -1.85 4.82 3.34
C LEU A 125 -0.41 4.66 2.86
N LEU A 126 0.56 5.23 3.59
CA LEU A 126 1.98 5.00 3.39
C LEU A 126 2.55 4.21 4.57
N ALA A 127 2.97 2.97 4.32
CA ALA A 127 3.72 2.21 5.31
C ALA A 127 5.14 2.75 5.46
N LEU A 128 5.44 3.23 6.67
CA LEU A 128 6.70 3.82 7.06
C LEU A 128 7.72 2.75 7.45
N THR A 129 7.30 1.75 8.24
CA THR A 129 8.17 0.65 8.67
C THR A 129 7.38 -0.62 8.97
N PHE A 130 8.09 -1.74 8.99
CA PHE A 130 7.61 -3.02 9.47
C PHE A 130 8.55 -3.50 10.58
N ARG A 131 8.03 -3.89 11.75
CA ARG A 131 8.84 -4.22 12.95
C ARG A 131 8.18 -5.27 13.85
N PRO A 132 8.90 -5.83 14.85
CA PRO A 132 8.24 -6.59 15.91
C PRO A 132 7.17 -5.76 16.62
N ALA A 133 6.10 -6.42 17.04
CA ALA A 133 5.02 -5.78 17.79
C ALA A 133 5.51 -5.38 19.19
N LYS A 134 5.14 -4.17 19.64
CA LYS A 134 5.37 -3.69 21.02
C LYS A 134 4.45 -4.45 21.98
N ARG A 135 4.80 -4.48 23.28
CA ARG A 135 4.03 -5.22 24.30
C ARG A 135 2.54 -4.87 24.29
N TRP A 136 2.21 -3.59 24.19
CA TRP A 136 0.82 -3.12 24.17
C TRP A 136 0.10 -3.46 22.86
N GLU A 137 0.77 -3.43 21.72
CA GLU A 137 0.23 -3.86 20.42
C GLU A 137 -0.15 -5.35 20.45
N ARG A 138 0.70 -6.18 21.09
CA ARG A 138 0.42 -7.61 21.29
C ARG A 138 -0.79 -7.83 22.20
N ALA A 139 -0.87 -7.09 23.31
CA ALA A 139 -2.00 -7.19 24.22
C ALA A 139 -3.31 -6.87 23.48
N LEU A 140 -3.34 -5.77 22.73
CA LEU A 140 -4.52 -5.40 21.92
C LEU A 140 -4.91 -6.49 20.93
N PHE A 141 -3.93 -7.10 20.22
CA PHE A 141 -4.20 -8.19 19.29
C PHE A 141 -4.81 -9.45 19.94
N TYR A 142 -4.39 -9.81 21.16
CA TYR A 142 -4.93 -10.99 21.82
C TYR A 142 -6.31 -10.78 22.44
N PHE A 143 -6.74 -9.53 22.63
CA PHE A 143 -8.04 -9.18 23.21
C PHE A 143 -9.03 -8.58 22.19
N SER A 144 -8.67 -8.58 20.90
CA SER A 144 -9.51 -8.19 19.76
C SER A 144 -10.08 -9.40 19.05
#